data_AF-A0A6L5Z7I8-F1
#
_entry.id   AF-A0A6L5Z7I8-F1
#
_cell.length_a   1.000
_cell.length_b   1.000
_cell.length_c   1.000
_cell.angle_alpha   90.00
_cell.angle_beta   90.00
_cell.angle_gamma   90.00
#
_symmetry.space_group_name_H-M   'P 1'
#
loop_
_entity.id
_entity.type
_entity.pdbx_description
1 polymer ?
#
loop_
_entity_poly.entity_id
_entity_poly.type
_entity_poly.pdbx_seq_one_letter_code
_entity_poly.pdbx_strand_id
1 'polypeptide(L)'
;MSDFRIPLSTDDHVVIGNRLRDCRDALMHVMTSAVPGTLTYQEADRSLAALDRLRAELEHDLRATTAYERDPRHLAGKVYYGFVRFVGSGDGPEEHWNDDFAAWVLDGE
;
A
#
# COMPACT_ATOMS: atom_id res chain seq x y z
N MET A 1 14.43 -27.27 -5.31
CA MET A 1 13.52 -26.20 -5.77
C MET A 1 13.73 -25.02 -4.86
N SER A 2 14.40 -23.97 -5.35
CA SER A 2 14.65 -22.75 -4.58
C SER A 2 13.37 -21.91 -4.56
N ASP A 3 12.55 -22.03 -3.52
CA ASP A 3 11.56 -21.02 -3.16
C ASP A 3 12.25 -19.90 -2.37
N PHE A 4 13.01 -19.06 -3.07
CA PHE A 4 13.45 -17.76 -2.55
C PHE A 4 12.43 -16.70 -2.98
N ARG A 5 11.21 -16.76 -2.46
CA ARG A 5 10.37 -15.55 -2.41
C ARG A 5 10.99 -14.67 -1.34
N ILE A 6 11.93 -13.82 -1.74
CA ILE A 6 12.43 -12.75 -0.88
C ILE A 6 11.18 -11.93 -0.49
N PRO A 7 10.82 -11.86 0.80
CA PRO A 7 9.69 -11.05 1.23
C PRO A 7 9.91 -9.59 0.82
N LEU A 8 8.83 -8.90 0.46
CA LEU A 8 8.89 -7.47 0.19
C LEU A 8 9.40 -6.75 1.45
N SER A 9 10.26 -5.76 1.26
CA SER A 9 10.67 -4.88 2.35
C SER A 9 9.54 -3.94 2.74
N THR A 10 9.64 -3.33 3.93
CA THR A 10 8.70 -2.29 4.37
C THR A 10 8.62 -1.13 3.37
N ASP A 11 9.76 -0.72 2.82
CA ASP A 11 9.82 0.33 1.78
C ASP A 11 9.07 -0.08 0.50
N ASP A 12 9.24 -1.34 0.05
CA ASP A 12 8.50 -1.86 -1.09
C ASP A 12 6.99 -1.83 -0.83
N HIS A 13 6.57 -2.27 0.36
CA HIS A 13 5.17 -2.24 0.77
C HIS A 13 4.60 -0.81 0.73
N VAL A 14 5.33 0.18 1.23
CA VAL A 14 4.92 1.60 1.20
C VAL A 14 4.77 2.11 -0.24
N VAL A 15 5.77 1.87 -1.09
CA VAL A 15 5.74 2.30 -2.50
C VAL A 15 4.57 1.63 -3.24
N ILE A 16 4.38 0.33 -3.04
CA ILE A 16 3.28 -0.41 -3.65
C ILE A 16 1.94 0.12 -3.12
N GLY A 17 1.79 0.33 -1.81
CA GLY A 17 0.56 0.86 -1.20
C GLY A 17 0.14 2.20 -1.81
N ASN A 18 1.07 3.13 -1.99
CA ASN A 18 0.81 4.40 -2.67
C ASN A 18 0.33 4.19 -4.12
N ARG A 19 0.98 3.30 -4.89
CA ARG A 19 0.59 3.01 -6.28
C ARG A 19 -0.78 2.33 -6.38
N LEU A 20 -1.11 1.42 -5.46
CA LEU A 20 -2.42 0.79 -5.42
C LEU A 20 -3.52 1.84 -5.14
N ARG A 21 -3.23 2.84 -4.31
CA ARG A 21 -4.15 3.96 -4.06
C ARG A 21 -4.39 4.77 -5.35
N ASP A 22 -3.33 5.14 -6.07
CA ASP A 22 -3.46 5.82 -7.37
C ASP A 22 -4.27 5.00 -8.39
N CYS A 23 -4.03 3.69 -8.46
CA CYS A 23 -4.76 2.78 -9.32
C CYS A 23 -6.24 2.72 -8.96
N ARG A 24 -6.55 2.64 -7.65
CA ARG A 24 -7.92 2.65 -7.14
C ARG A 24 -8.63 3.94 -7.52
N ASP A 25 -8.00 5.09 -7.33
CA ASP A 25 -8.57 6.40 -7.65
C ASP A 25 -8.86 6.53 -9.15
N ALA A 26 -7.94 6.05 -10.00
CA ALA A 26 -8.15 6.02 -11.46
C ALA A 26 -9.32 5.10 -11.87
N LEU A 27 -9.42 3.91 -11.28
CA LEU A 27 -10.52 2.97 -11.56
C LEU A 27 -11.86 3.51 -11.07
N MET A 28 -11.90 4.12 -9.89
CA MET A 28 -13.09 4.82 -9.38
C MET A 28 -13.50 5.95 -10.32
N HIS A 29 -12.54 6.74 -10.83
CA HIS A 29 -12.83 7.78 -11.80
C HIS A 29 -13.45 7.23 -13.08
N VAL A 30 -12.93 6.12 -13.62
CA VAL A 30 -13.51 5.41 -14.76
C VAL A 30 -14.95 4.98 -14.46
N MET A 31 -15.21 4.34 -13.31
CA MET A 31 -16.56 3.90 -12.94
C MET A 31 -17.54 5.06 -12.77
N THR A 32 -17.10 6.19 -12.21
CA THR A 32 -17.95 7.38 -12.07
C THR A 32 -18.30 8.03 -13.41
N SER A 33 -17.48 7.81 -14.45
CA SER A 33 -17.65 8.41 -15.76
C SER A 33 -18.33 7.49 -16.77
N ALA A 34 -18.23 6.16 -16.58
CA ALA A 34 -18.81 5.17 -17.47
C ALA A 34 -20.30 4.94 -17.18
N VAL A 35 -21.09 4.66 -18.23
CA VAL A 35 -22.49 4.25 -18.06
C VAL A 35 -22.52 2.87 -17.37
N PRO A 36 -23.26 2.70 -16.26
CA PRO A 36 -23.36 1.41 -15.57
C PRO A 36 -23.81 0.28 -16.50
N GLY A 37 -23.20 -0.89 -16.36
CA GLY A 37 -23.50 -2.08 -17.16
C GLY A 37 -22.82 -2.13 -18.53
N THR A 38 -22.12 -1.07 -18.96
CA THR A 38 -21.22 -1.14 -20.11
C THR A 38 -20.00 -2.02 -19.80
N LEU A 39 -19.34 -2.54 -20.85
CA LEU A 39 -18.12 -3.33 -20.70
C LEU A 39 -17.05 -2.56 -19.91
N THR A 40 -16.86 -1.27 -20.21
CA THR A 40 -15.90 -0.41 -19.50
C THR A 40 -16.19 -0.34 -18.00
N TYR A 41 -17.46 -0.18 -17.61
CA TYR A 41 -17.85 -0.19 -16.20
C TYR A 41 -17.56 -1.54 -15.54
N GLN A 42 -17.94 -2.64 -16.21
CA GLN A 42 -17.75 -4.01 -15.70
C GLN A 42 -16.28 -4.41 -15.56
N GLU A 43 -15.40 -3.96 -16.46
CA GLU A 43 -13.96 -4.19 -16.34
C GLU A 43 -13.35 -3.37 -15.19
N ALA A 44 -13.78 -2.12 -15.02
CA ALA A 44 -13.31 -1.28 -13.92
C ALA A 44 -13.75 -1.84 -12.55
N ASP A 45 -15.00 -2.29 -12.43
CA ASP A 45 -15.54 -2.93 -11.22
C ASP A 45 -14.77 -4.20 -10.85
N ARG A 46 -14.54 -5.10 -11.83
CA ARG A 46 -13.74 -6.31 -11.61
C ARG A 46 -12.30 -6.00 -11.24
N SER A 47 -11.73 -4.96 -11.84
CA SER A 47 -10.36 -4.51 -11.54
C SER A 47 -10.25 -3.97 -10.11
N LEU A 48 -11.24 -3.19 -9.63
CA LEU A 48 -11.30 -2.76 -8.23
C LEU A 48 -11.39 -3.95 -7.27
N ALA A 49 -12.25 -4.93 -7.56
CA ALA A 49 -12.38 -6.12 -6.71
C ALA A 49 -11.09 -6.97 -6.69
N ALA A 50 -10.35 -7.03 -7.80
CA ALA A 50 -9.03 -7.66 -7.84
C ALA A 50 -7.99 -6.87 -7.03
N LEU A 51 -8.01 -5.54 -7.16
CA LEU A 51 -7.13 -4.64 -6.43
C LEU A 51 -7.34 -4.73 -4.91
N ASP A 52 -8.59 -4.77 -4.46
CA ASP A 52 -8.91 -4.91 -3.03
C ASP A 52 -8.46 -6.25 -2.44
N ARG A 53 -8.53 -7.33 -3.21
CA ARG A 53 -7.98 -8.64 -2.79
C ARG A 53 -6.46 -8.59 -2.66
N LEU A 54 -5.77 -8.07 -3.67
CA LEU A 54 -4.31 -7.90 -3.63
C LEU A 54 -3.88 -7.03 -2.44
N ARG A 55 -4.62 -5.96 -2.17
CA ARG A 55 -4.38 -5.06 -1.03
C ARG A 55 -4.49 -5.78 0.31
N ALA A 56 -5.48 -6.65 0.49
CA ALA A 56 -5.65 -7.45 1.70
C ALA A 56 -4.52 -8.50 1.87
N GLU A 57 -4.11 -9.16 0.79
CA GLU A 57 -2.98 -10.11 0.83
C GLU A 57 -1.67 -9.41 1.20
N LEU A 58 -1.38 -8.27 0.59
CA LEU A 58 -0.16 -7.50 0.89
C LEU A 58 -0.16 -6.91 2.30
N GLU A 59 -1.32 -6.54 2.85
CA GLU A 59 -1.43 -6.14 4.25
C GLU A 59 -1.11 -7.30 5.19
N HIS A 60 -1.62 -8.50 4.87
CA HIS A 60 -1.30 -9.69 5.64
C HIS A 60 0.20 -9.97 5.63
N ASP A 61 0.83 -9.89 4.45
CA ASP A 61 2.27 -10.07 4.30
C ASP A 61 3.06 -9.03 5.11
N LEU A 62 2.70 -7.74 5.01
CA LEU A 62 3.36 -6.66 5.76
C LEU A 62 3.28 -6.88 7.28
N ARG A 63 2.10 -7.28 7.78
CA ARG A 63 1.90 -7.57 9.22
C ARG A 63 2.67 -8.80 9.67
N ALA A 64 2.93 -9.75 8.79
CA ALA A 64 3.71 -10.95 9.10
C ALA A 64 5.23 -10.64 9.16
N THR A 65 5.70 -9.64 8.41
CA THR A 65 7.12 -9.30 8.30
C THR A 65 7.55 -8.14 9.19
N THR A 66 6.64 -7.23 9.55
CA THR A 66 6.94 -6.07 10.39
C THR A 66 6.72 -6.41 11.87
N ALA A 67 7.80 -6.40 12.66
CA ALA A 67 7.68 -6.60 14.11
C ALA A 67 7.01 -5.38 14.75
N TYR A 68 6.17 -5.58 15.78
CA TYR A 68 5.47 -4.48 16.44
C TYR A 68 6.44 -3.45 17.05
N GLU A 69 7.58 -3.91 17.58
CA GLU A 69 8.63 -3.07 18.14
C GLU A 69 9.36 -2.23 17.09
N ARG A 70 9.28 -2.64 15.82
CA ARG A 70 9.88 -1.96 14.66
C ARG A 70 8.93 -0.98 13.99
N ASP A 71 7.68 -0.86 14.48
CA ASP A 71 6.70 0.13 14.03
C ASP A 71 6.14 0.93 15.23
N PRO A 72 6.99 1.76 15.88
CA PRO A 72 6.58 2.54 17.05
C PRO A 72 5.51 3.60 16.74
N ARG A 73 5.35 3.96 15.45
CA ARG A 73 4.37 4.93 14.95
C ARG A 73 3.08 4.27 14.46
N HIS A 74 2.99 2.94 14.49
CA HIS A 74 1.85 2.15 14.03
C HIS A 74 1.43 2.47 12.57
N LEU A 75 2.41 2.69 11.71
CA LEU A 75 2.24 3.08 10.31
C LEU A 75 1.89 1.90 9.40
N ALA A 76 2.19 0.65 9.79
CA ALA A 76 1.88 -0.53 8.99
C ALA A 76 0.38 -0.62 8.63
N GLY A 77 -0.50 -0.24 9.57
CA GLY A 77 -1.94 -0.22 9.36
C GLY A 77 -2.43 0.83 8.35
N LYS A 78 -1.60 1.82 8.00
CA LYS A 78 -1.92 2.91 7.06
C LYS A 78 -1.38 2.67 5.65
N VAL A 79 -0.45 1.72 5.46
CA VAL A 79 0.17 1.45 4.15
C VAL A 79 -0.86 1.12 3.08
N TYR A 80 -1.75 0.19 3.38
CA TYR A 80 -2.76 -0.31 2.46
C TYR A 80 -4.17 0.23 2.72
N TYR A 81 -4.40 1.00 3.79
CA TYR A 81 -5.72 1.49 4.18
C TYR A 81 -5.72 2.99 4.49
N GLY A 82 -6.89 3.60 4.40
CA GLY A 82 -7.06 5.03 4.63
C GLY A 82 -6.66 5.90 3.44
N PHE A 83 -6.86 7.20 3.63
CA PHE A 83 -6.72 8.23 2.59
C PHE A 83 -5.35 8.91 2.59
N VAL A 84 -4.50 8.59 3.58
CA VAL A 84 -3.21 9.25 3.78
C VAL A 84 -2.16 8.61 2.89
N ARG A 85 -1.29 9.42 2.29
CA ARG A 85 -0.15 8.96 1.48
C ARG A 85 1.11 8.97 2.34
N PHE A 86 2.08 8.16 1.95
CA PHE A 86 3.43 8.24 2.52
C PHE A 86 4.32 9.04 1.57
N VAL A 87 5.12 9.94 2.11
CA VAL A 87 6.16 10.68 1.39
C VAL A 87 7.50 10.45 2.06
N GLY A 88 8.58 10.57 1.29
CA GLY A 88 9.92 10.35 1.80
C GLY A 88 10.27 11.34 2.91
N SER A 89 10.79 10.84 4.02
CA SER A 89 11.36 11.66 5.08
C SER A 89 12.79 12.08 4.69
N GLY A 90 13.26 13.18 5.26
CA GLY A 90 14.66 13.62 5.13
C GLY A 90 15.58 13.00 6.17
N ASP A 91 15.08 12.03 6.96
CA ASP A 91 15.75 11.55 8.16
C ASP A 91 16.93 10.61 7.85
N GLY A 92 17.86 10.53 8.80
CA GLY A 92 19.15 9.85 8.63
C GLY A 92 19.08 8.32 8.82
N PRO A 93 20.10 7.59 8.34
CA PRO A 93 20.15 6.12 8.37
C PRO A 93 20.10 5.47 9.77
N GLU A 94 20.36 6.23 10.84
CA GLU A 94 20.31 5.73 12.22
C GLU A 94 18.89 5.42 12.70
N GLU A 95 17.87 6.11 12.17
CA GLU A 95 16.48 5.92 12.58
C GLU A 95 15.89 4.60 12.06
N HIS A 96 16.40 4.10 10.93
CA HIS A 96 16.03 2.80 10.35
C HIS A 96 16.36 1.61 11.26
N TRP A 97 17.23 1.79 12.25
CA TRP A 97 17.62 0.73 13.17
C TRP A 97 16.59 0.48 14.27
N ASN A 98 15.63 1.38 14.46
CA ASN A 98 14.57 1.25 15.46
C ASN A 98 13.16 1.36 14.86
N ASP A 99 13.05 1.85 13.63
CA ASP A 99 11.78 2.07 12.94
C ASP A 99 11.88 1.64 11.48
N ASP A 100 11.12 0.60 11.08
CA ASP A 100 11.06 0.09 9.71
C ASP A 100 10.45 1.12 8.73
N PHE A 101 9.75 2.13 9.23
CA PHE A 101 9.15 3.20 8.45
C PHE A 101 9.97 4.49 8.50
N ALA A 102 11.19 4.50 9.04
CA ALA A 102 11.97 5.73 9.26
C ALA A 102 12.08 6.64 8.03
N ALA A 103 12.16 6.05 6.83
CA ALA A 103 12.21 6.78 5.56
C ALA A 103 10.88 7.43 5.13
N TRP A 104 9.81 7.30 5.92
CA TRP A 104 8.47 7.69 5.52
C TRP A 104 7.76 8.52 6.57
N VAL A 105 7.09 9.57 6.09
CA VAL A 105 6.12 10.36 6.85
C VAL A 105 4.80 10.39 6.11
N LEU A 106 3.74 10.73 6.84
CA LEU A 106 2.41 10.86 6.28
C LEU A 106 2.23 12.23 5.62
N ASP A 107 1.79 12.24 4.37
CA ASP A 107 1.46 13.46 3.63
C ASP A 107 0.21 14.10 4.23
N GLY A 108 0.37 15.30 4.79
CA GLY A 108 -0.73 16.06 5.42
C GLY A 108 -0.85 15.95 6.95
N GLU A 109 0.15 15.39 7.64
CA GLU A 109 0.36 15.59 9.09
C GLU A 109 1.33 16.76 9.36
#